data_AF-A0A1L9QV20-F1
#
_entry.id   AF-A0A1L9QV20-F1
#
_cell.length_a   1.000
_cell.length_b   1.000
_cell.length_c   1.000
_cell.angle_alpha   90.00
_cell.angle_beta   90.00
_cell.angle_gamma   90.00
#
_symmetry.space_group_name_H-M   'P 1'
#
loop_
_entity.id
_entity.type
_entity.pdbx_description
1 polymer ?
#
loop_
_entity_poly.entity_id
_entity_poly.type
_entity_poly.pdbx_seq_one_letter_code
_entity_poly.pdbx_strand_id
1 'polypeptide(L)'
;METRIQPILTEDHEWISGSSNLARARCLVFDETHDQYLWMFLGWEGKKKIRNIHVHIPIKNEKIDIEKDWKEEGIVNELLLRRNFLIFLFHRLALN
;
A
#
# COMPACT_ATOMS: atom_id res chain seq x y z
N MET A 1 10.71 0.00 -13.29
CA MET A 1 10.34 -0.94 -12.20
C MET A 1 8.87 -0.79 -11.81
N GLU A 2 8.29 0.38 -12.11
CA GLU A 2 6.92 0.83 -11.85
C GLU A 2 5.79 -0.15 -12.23
N THR A 3 5.95 -0.92 -13.31
CA THR A 3 4.88 -1.69 -13.95
C THR A 3 4.34 -2.88 -13.13
N ARG A 4 4.98 -3.21 -11.99
CA ARG A 4 4.66 -4.42 -11.22
C ARG A 4 4.07 -4.16 -9.82
N ILE A 5 4.08 -2.92 -9.33
CA ILE A 5 3.48 -2.58 -8.02
C ILE A 5 1.97 -2.40 -8.15
N GLN A 6 1.50 -1.76 -9.23
CA GLN A 6 0.07 -1.54 -9.45
C GLN A 6 -0.76 -2.84 -9.51
N PRO A 7 -0.33 -3.89 -10.24
CA PRO A 7 -1.07 -5.14 -10.28
C PRO A 7 -1.21 -5.79 -8.89
N ILE A 8 -0.14 -5.78 -8.08
CA ILE A 8 -0.15 -6.35 -6.72
C ILE A 8 -1.18 -5.62 -5.86
N LEU A 9 -1.08 -4.28 -5.78
CA LEU A 9 -2.02 -3.48 -5.00
C LEU A 9 -3.47 -3.59 -5.50
N THR A 10 -3.66 -3.82 -6.80
CA THR A 10 -4.99 -4.00 -7.40
C THR A 10 -5.58 -5.37 -7.06
N GLU A 11 -4.80 -6.45 -7.22
CA GLU A 11 -5.19 -7.81 -6.85
C GLU A 11 -5.59 -7.90 -5.36
N ASP A 12 -4.78 -7.30 -4.48
CA ASP A 12 -5.06 -7.21 -3.05
C ASP A 12 -6.36 -6.47 -2.73
N HIS A 13 -6.56 -5.32 -3.39
CA HIS A 13 -7.74 -4.50 -3.22
C HIS A 13 -9.01 -5.27 -3.61
N GLU A 14 -8.95 -6.06 -4.68
CA GLU A 14 -10.05 -6.89 -5.15
C GLU A 14 -10.34 -8.07 -4.21
N TRP A 15 -9.33 -8.77 -3.70
CA TRP A 15 -9.53 -9.89 -2.76
C TRP A 15 -10.26 -9.44 -1.48
N ILE A 16 -9.95 -8.24 -0.98
CA ILE A 16 -10.53 -7.67 0.25
C ILE A 16 -11.92 -7.07 0.03
N SER A 17 -12.36 -6.92 -1.23
CA SER A 17 -13.67 -6.35 -1.56
C SER A 17 -14.85 -7.20 -1.08
N GLY A 18 -14.65 -8.51 -0.83
CA GLY A 18 -15.70 -9.44 -0.37
C GLY A 18 -16.17 -9.27 1.08
N SER A 19 -15.48 -8.49 1.93
CA SER A 19 -15.75 -8.38 3.38
C SER A 19 -16.09 -6.97 3.89
N SER A 20 -16.36 -6.01 3.00
CA SER A 20 -16.27 -4.59 3.35
C SER A 20 -17.48 -4.02 4.10
N ASN A 21 -17.20 -3.44 5.26
CA ASN A 21 -18.05 -2.46 5.92
C ASN A 21 -18.16 -1.21 5.01
N LEU A 22 -19.34 -0.96 4.43
CA LEU A 22 -19.61 0.03 3.37
C LEU A 22 -19.25 1.49 3.73
N ALA A 23 -18.94 1.78 5.00
CA ALA A 23 -18.62 3.13 5.49
C ALA A 23 -17.23 3.64 5.06
N ARG A 24 -16.33 2.77 4.58
CA ARG A 24 -14.96 3.13 4.19
C ARG A 24 -14.74 2.83 2.71
N ALA A 25 -14.63 3.89 1.91
CA ALA A 25 -14.15 3.80 0.54
C ALA A 25 -12.66 3.40 0.54
N ARG A 26 -12.31 2.48 -0.35
CA ARG A 26 -10.92 2.13 -0.61
C ARG A 26 -10.46 2.92 -1.83
N CYS A 27 -9.24 3.42 -1.79
CA CYS A 27 -8.66 4.20 -2.88
C CYS A 27 -7.22 3.77 -3.11
N LEU A 28 -6.93 3.46 -4.37
CA LEU A 28 -5.59 3.25 -4.90
C LEU A 28 -5.14 4.55 -5.55
N VAL A 29 -3.90 4.96 -5.27
CA VAL A 29 -3.27 6.14 -5.86
C VAL A 29 -1.94 5.71 -6.44
N PHE A 30 -1.79 5.90 -7.75
CA PHE A 30 -0.58 5.60 -8.49
C PHE A 30 -0.07 6.88 -9.13
N ASP A 31 1.04 7.38 -8.64
CA ASP A 31 1.76 8.50 -9.21
C ASP A 31 3.07 7.98 -9.77
N GLU A 32 3.03 7.56 -11.04
CA GLU A 32 4.20 7.03 -11.75
C GLU A 32 5.24 8.12 -12.05
N THR A 33 4.85 9.39 -12.08
CA THR A 33 5.78 10.49 -12.37
C THR A 33 6.73 10.74 -11.18
N HIS A 34 6.23 10.51 -9.96
CA HIS A 34 6.98 10.71 -8.73
C HIS A 34 7.25 9.41 -7.96
N ASP A 35 7.00 8.26 -8.58
CA ASP A 35 7.19 6.93 -7.99
C ASP A 35 6.50 6.73 -6.64
N GLN A 36 5.25 7.19 -6.51
CA GLN A 36 4.46 7.03 -5.29
C GLN A 36 3.28 6.09 -5.52
N TYR A 37 3.21 5.04 -4.69
CA TYR A 37 2.13 4.05 -4.75
C TYR A 37 1.46 3.95 -3.38
N LEU A 38 0.16 4.23 -3.31
CA LEU A 38 -0.59 4.22 -2.07
C LEU A 38 -1.86 3.38 -2.19
N TRP A 39 -2.18 2.72 -1.08
CA TRP A 39 -3.51 2.16 -0.83
C TRP A 39 -4.04 2.73 0.48
N MET A 40 -5.22 3.35 0.41
CA MET A 40 -5.82 4.06 1.53
C MET A 40 -7.30 3.74 1.74
N PHE A 41 -7.73 3.87 2.99
CA PHE A 41 -9.13 3.89 3.39
C PHE A 41 -9.56 5.34 3.66
N LEU A 42 -10.57 5.77 2.92
CA LEU A 42 -11.19 7.09 3.02
C LEU A 42 -12.66 6.92 3.41
N GLY A 43 -13.16 7.75 4.30
CA GLY A 43 -14.58 7.63 4.65
C GLY A 43 -14.98 8.51 5.80
N TRP A 44 -16.07 8.10 6.43
CA TRP A 44 -16.61 8.75 7.63
C TRP A 44 -17.06 7.68 8.62
N GLU A 45 -16.78 7.92 9.89
CA GLU A 45 -17.32 7.14 11.01
C GLU A 45 -18.10 8.13 11.88
N GLY A 46 -19.42 8.17 11.68
CA GLY A 46 -20.26 9.27 12.18
C GLY A 46 -19.78 10.62 11.63
N LYS A 47 -19.39 11.54 12.52
CA LYS A 47 -18.86 12.87 12.16
C LYS A 47 -17.34 12.91 11.98
N LYS A 48 -16.63 11.80 12.23
CA LYS A 48 -15.17 11.75 12.14
C LYS A 48 -14.75 11.37 10.72
N LYS A 49 -13.92 12.19 10.08
CA LYS A 49 -13.30 11.86 8.79
C LYS A 49 -12.25 10.78 8.99
N ILE A 50 -12.30 9.73 8.18
CA ILE A 50 -11.28 8.69 8.13
C ILE A 50 -10.37 8.93 6.91
N ARG A 51 -9.06 8.95 7.16
CA ARG A 51 -7.97 9.06 6.17
C ARG A 51 -6.79 8.19 6.62
N ASN A 52 -6.87 6.89 6.32
CA ASN A 52 -5.88 5.93 6.76
C ASN A 52 -5.11 5.41 5.56
N ILE A 53 -3.80 5.67 5.51
CA ILE A 53 -2.88 5.00 4.59
C ILE A 53 -2.64 3.58 5.12
N HIS A 54 -3.00 2.59 4.32
CA HIS A 54 -2.84 1.17 4.63
C HIS A 54 -1.53 0.63 4.08
N VAL A 55 -1.19 1.00 2.84
CA VAL A 55 0.12 0.73 2.23
C VAL A 55 0.63 2.00 1.58
N HIS A 56 1.93 2.28 1.74
CA HIS A 56 2.63 3.33 0.99
C HIS A 56 4.03 2.87 0.62
N ILE A 57 4.30 2.88 -0.68
CA ILE A 57 5.53 2.41 -1.29
C ILE A 57 6.09 3.54 -2.17
N PRO A 58 7.00 4.37 -1.64
CA PRO A 58 7.84 5.20 -2.49
C PRO A 58 8.97 4.40 -3.14
N ILE A 59 9.28 4.69 -4.41
CA ILE A 59 10.54 4.26 -5.03
C ILE A 59 11.49 5.46 -5.09
N LYS A 60 12.72 5.30 -4.59
CA LYS A 60 13.75 6.33 -4.63
C LYS A 60 15.08 5.71 -5.01
N ASN A 61 15.76 6.28 -6.01
CA ASN A 61 17.05 5.78 -6.50
C ASN A 61 17.02 4.26 -6.80
N GLU A 62 15.96 3.81 -7.48
CA GLU A 62 15.73 2.39 -7.84
C GLU A 62 15.55 1.44 -6.63
N LYS A 63 15.33 1.99 -5.43
CA LYS A 63 15.04 1.21 -4.21
C LYS A 63 13.58 1.38 -3.80
N ILE A 64 13.00 0.28 -3.37
CA ILE A 64 11.64 0.24 -2.82
C ILE A 64 11.74 0.53 -1.31
N ASP A 65 11.22 1.69 -0.90
CA ASP A 65 11.00 2.02 0.50
C ASP A 65 9.54 1.66 0.84
N ILE A 66 9.31 1.04 1.99
CA ILE A 66 7.95 0.75 2.47
C ILE A 66 7.74 1.57 3.73
N GLU A 67 7.10 2.74 3.58
CA GLU A 67 6.89 3.66 4.70
C GLU A 67 5.79 3.17 5.64
N LYS A 68 4.83 2.40 5.11
CA LYS A 68 3.72 1.85 5.88
C LYS A 68 3.18 0.59 5.20
N ASP A 69 3.02 -0.47 5.97
CA ASP A 69 2.44 -1.73 5.53
C ASP A 69 1.68 -2.38 6.69
N TRP A 70 0.37 -2.56 6.52
CA TRP A 70 -0.52 -3.20 7.49
C TRP A 70 -0.99 -4.58 7.02
N LYS A 71 -0.39 -5.15 5.97
CA LYS A 71 -0.67 -6.53 5.56
C LYS A 71 -0.04 -7.49 6.58
N GLU A 72 -0.75 -8.55 6.94
CA GLU A 72 -0.25 -9.57 7.89
C GLU A 72 1.00 -10.27 7.37
N GLU A 73 1.03 -10.63 6.09
CA GLU A 73 2.19 -11.27 5.45
C GLU A 73 3.22 -10.25 4.90
N GLY A 74 2.88 -8.96 4.90
CA GLY A 74 3.69 -7.88 4.34
C GLY A 74 3.81 -7.90 2.81
N ILE A 75 3.71 -6.74 2.17
CA ILE A 75 3.85 -6.59 0.71
C ILE A 75 5.25 -6.94 0.20
N VAL A 76 6.26 -6.94 1.10
CA VAL A 76 7.63 -7.36 0.78
C VAL A 76 7.66 -8.79 0.25
N ASN A 77 6.95 -9.72 0.88
CA ASN A 77 7.02 -11.12 0.50
C ASN A 77 6.48 -11.34 -0.91
N GLU A 78 5.38 -10.67 -1.26
CA GLU A 78 4.81 -10.71 -2.61
C GLU A 78 5.72 -10.06 -3.66
N LEU A 79 6.37 -8.95 -3.30
CA LEU A 79 7.36 -8.29 -4.16
C LEU A 79 8.59 -9.18 -4.39
N LEU A 80 9.10 -9.87 -3.35
CA LEU A 80 10.25 -10.78 -3.44
C LEU A 80 9.92 -12.05 -4.26
N LEU A 81 8.74 -12.63 -4.07
CA LEU A 81 8.29 -13.82 -4.79
C LEU A 81 8.20 -13.59 -6.30
N ARG A 82 7.96 -12.35 -6.75
CA ARG A 82 7.96 -11.97 -8.18
C ARG A 82 9.37 -11.62 -8.75
N ARG A 83 10.46 -11.91 -8.00
CA ARG A 83 11.95 -11.87 -8.26
C ARG A 83 12.73 -10.54 -8.11
N ASN A 84 13.97 -10.70 -7.58
CA ASN A 84 15.19 -9.84 -7.55
C ASN A 84 15.03 -8.33 -7.31
N PHE A 85 14.27 -7.94 -6.29
CA PHE A 85 14.33 -6.58 -5.76
C PHE A 85 15.28 -6.53 -4.56
N LEU A 86 16.15 -5.51 -4.52
CA LEU A 86 16.89 -5.16 -3.31
C LEU A 86 15.95 -4.35 -2.42
N ILE A 87 15.16 -5.04 -1.60
CA ILE A 87 14.20 -4.43 -0.69
C ILE A 87 14.92 -4.11 0.62
N PHE A 88 14.99 -2.82 0.98
CA PHE A 88 15.40 -2.40 2.30
C PHE A 88 14.15 -2.08 3.12
N LEU A 89 13.74 -3.03 3.96
CA LEU A 89 12.64 -2.80 4.89
C LEU A 89 13.11 -1.89 6.03
N PHE A 90 12.81 -0.59 5.95
CA PHE A 90 12.89 0.29 7.11
C PHE A 90 11.56 0.25 7.86
N HIS A 91 11.47 -0.61 8.87
CA HIS A 91 10.33 -0.60 9.79
C HIS A 91 10.41 0.67 10.67
N ARG A 92 9.86 1.78 10.17
CA ARG A 92 9.64 2.96 11.01
C ARG A 92 8.35 2.71 11.79
N LEU A 93 8.50 2.14 12.98
CA LEU A 93 7.44 2.12 13.99
C LEU A 93 6.88 3.53 14.13
N ALA A 94 5.67 3.76 13.62
CA ALA A 94 4.85 4.87 14.06
C ALA A 94 4.25 4.48 15.42
N LEU A 95 5.10 4.42 16.45
CA LEU A 95 4.66 4.50 17.84
C LEU A 95 4.41 5.98 18.13
N ASN A 96 3.14 6.34 18.22
CA ASN A 96 2.62 7.42 19.05
C ASN A 96 1.27 6.94 19.61
#